data_AF-A0A7C3JA16-F1
#
_entry.id   AF-A0A7C3JA16-F1
#
_cell.length_a   1.000
_cell.length_b   1.000
_cell.length_c   1.000
_cell.angle_alpha   90.00
_cell.angle_beta   90.00
_cell.angle_gamma   90.00
#
_symmetry.space_group_name_H-M   'P 1'
#
loop_
_entity.id
_entity.type
_entity.pdbx_description
1 polymer ?
#
loop_
_entity_poly.entity_id
_entity_poly.type
_entity_poly.pdbx_seq_one_letter_code
_entity_poly.pdbx_strand_id
1 'polypeptide(L)'
;MSEWTFEGSIGQEIYVAVNTHDPEVTLAMDVLDKNGKSLLPSGPNKFTGSFEIEPLKLPADGAYTIQVTASTGFAKYSPENPASEAKVYGWYQISMEIGEVGAN
;
A
#
# COMPACT_ATOMS: atom_id res chain seq x y z
N MET A 1 -3.07 11.40 -6.12
CA MET A 1 -3.23 9.94 -6.05
C MET A 1 -1.91 9.32 -6.44
N SER A 2 -1.44 8.37 -5.64
CA SER A 2 -0.23 7.59 -5.90
C SER A 2 -0.59 6.13 -5.95
N GLU A 3 -0.01 5.43 -6.92
CA GLU A 3 -0.23 4.00 -7.15
C GLU A 3 1.13 3.30 -7.21
N TRP A 4 1.15 2.10 -6.68
CA TRP A 4 2.36 1.35 -6.43
C TRP A 4 2.17 -0.12 -6.76
N THR A 5 2.80 -0.57 -7.84
CA THR A 5 2.61 -1.93 -8.35
C THR A 5 3.75 -2.85 -7.93
N PHE A 6 3.42 -4.06 -7.53
CA PHE A 6 4.39 -5.11 -7.21
C PHE A 6 3.88 -6.46 -7.71
N GLU A 7 4.81 -7.37 -8.01
CA GLU A 7 4.50 -8.77 -8.28
C GLU A 7 4.52 -9.54 -6.96
N GLY A 8 3.53 -10.40 -6.76
CA GLY A 8 3.47 -11.27 -5.60
C GLY A 8 2.97 -12.66 -5.97
N SER A 9 3.28 -13.62 -5.11
CA SER A 9 2.91 -15.02 -5.24
C SER A 9 1.84 -15.41 -4.24
N ILE A 10 1.05 -16.42 -4.58
CA ILE A 10 0.01 -16.97 -3.72
C ILE A 10 0.57 -17.33 -2.35
N GLY A 11 -0.16 -16.94 -1.31
CA GLY A 11 0.20 -17.22 0.07
C GLY A 11 1.27 -16.31 0.65
N GLN A 12 1.99 -15.49 -0.13
CA GLN A 12 2.89 -14.48 0.43
C GLN A 12 2.11 -13.50 1.31
N GLU A 13 2.75 -13.03 2.37
CA GLU A 13 2.19 -12.00 3.25
C GLU A 13 2.84 -10.67 2.95
N ILE A 14 2.01 -9.64 2.78
CA ILE A 14 2.48 -8.27 2.66
C ILE A 14 2.13 -7.49 3.92
N TYR A 15 3.04 -6.58 4.25
CA TYR A 15 2.90 -5.61 5.32
C TYR A 15 3.03 -4.23 4.68
N VAL A 16 2.05 -3.36 4.93
CA VAL A 16 2.03 -2.00 4.37
C VAL A 16 1.81 -1.02 5.51
N ALA A 17 2.72 -0.07 5.63
CA ALA A 17 2.64 1.04 6.55
C ALA A 17 2.66 2.36 5.77
N VAL A 18 1.73 3.26 6.08
CA VAL A 18 1.66 4.60 5.51
C VAL A 18 1.67 5.61 6.65
N ASN A 19 2.58 6.57 6.57
CA ASN A 19 2.76 7.62 7.56
C ASN A 19 2.63 8.97 6.88
N THR A 20 1.66 9.80 7.27
CA THR A 20 1.69 11.23 6.90
C THR A 20 2.45 12.05 7.95
N HIS A 21 3.30 12.96 7.47
CA HIS A 21 3.97 14.00 8.23
C HIS A 21 3.05 15.21 8.49
N ASP A 22 1.92 15.28 7.78
CA ASP A 22 0.89 16.30 7.96
C ASP A 22 -0.36 15.69 8.64
N PRO A 23 -0.69 16.07 9.89
CA PRO A 23 -1.85 15.55 10.61
C PRO A 23 -3.18 16.10 10.10
N GLU A 24 -3.19 17.17 9.30
CA GLU A 24 -4.41 17.75 8.73
C GLU A 24 -4.82 17.04 7.42
N VAL A 25 -3.91 16.27 6.82
CA VAL A 25 -4.17 15.48 5.62
C VAL A 25 -4.83 14.16 6.00
N THR A 26 -6.01 13.91 5.43
CA THR A 26 -6.65 12.59 5.46
C THR A 26 -6.20 11.80 4.26
N LEU A 27 -5.63 10.62 4.48
CA LEU A 27 -5.29 9.66 3.44
C LEU A 27 -6.36 8.57 3.36
N ALA A 28 -6.47 7.95 2.19
CA ALA A 28 -7.20 6.72 1.94
C ALA A 28 -6.24 5.73 1.28
N MET A 29 -6.11 4.52 1.82
CA MET A 29 -5.26 3.47 1.25
C MET A 29 -6.07 2.22 0.93
N ASP A 30 -5.78 1.62 -0.22
CA ASP A 30 -6.31 0.33 -0.65
C ASP A 30 -5.21 -0.57 -1.23
N VAL A 31 -5.44 -1.87 -1.20
CA VAL A 31 -4.64 -2.88 -1.90
C VAL A 31 -5.53 -3.58 -2.91
N LEU A 32 -5.19 -3.46 -4.19
CA LEU A 32 -5.98 -3.97 -5.30
C LEU A 32 -5.28 -5.16 -5.96
N ASP A 33 -6.06 -6.15 -6.39
CA ASP A 33 -5.59 -7.19 -7.31
C ASP A 33 -5.40 -6.64 -8.74
N LYS A 34 -4.87 -7.49 -9.63
CA LYS A 34 -4.69 -7.17 -11.06
C LYS A 34 -5.96 -6.74 -11.80
N ASN A 35 -7.15 -7.02 -11.25
CA ASN A 35 -8.44 -6.64 -11.82
C ASN A 35 -9.00 -5.35 -11.19
N GLY A 36 -8.25 -4.70 -10.29
CA GLY A 36 -8.70 -3.52 -9.55
C GLY A 36 -9.64 -3.84 -8.38
N LYS A 37 -9.74 -5.11 -7.94
CA LYS A 37 -10.57 -5.49 -6.80
C LYS A 37 -9.81 -5.29 -5.51
N SER A 38 -10.42 -4.58 -4.54
CA SER A 38 -9.86 -4.45 -3.20
C SER A 38 -9.72 -5.80 -2.51
N LEU A 39 -8.54 -6.01 -1.92
CA LEU A 39 -8.20 -7.13 -1.06
C LEU A 39 -8.46 -6.82 0.41
N LEU A 40 -8.70 -5.55 0.77
CA LEU A 40 -9.03 -5.16 2.13
C LEU A 40 -10.50 -5.50 2.43
N PRO A 41 -10.83 -6.06 3.62
CA PRO A 41 -12.19 -6.53 3.93
C PRO A 41 -13.29 -5.49 3.78
N SER A 42 -12.96 -4.21 4.03
CA SER A 42 -13.88 -3.08 4.01
C SER A 42 -13.63 -2.11 2.84
N GLY A 43 -12.74 -2.47 1.90
CA GLY A 43 -12.27 -1.55 0.88
C GLY A 43 -11.24 -0.54 1.41
N PRO A 44 -11.11 0.64 0.76
CA PRO A 44 -10.12 1.65 1.14
C PRO A 44 -10.30 2.14 2.58
N ASN A 45 -9.23 2.13 3.37
CA ASN A 45 -9.23 2.63 4.73
C ASN A 45 -8.80 4.10 4.76
N LYS A 46 -9.60 4.95 5.43
CA LYS A 46 -9.31 6.37 5.62
C LYS A 46 -8.66 6.62 6.97
N PHE A 47 -7.61 7.45 7.01
CA PHE A 47 -6.85 7.72 8.23
C PHE A 47 -6.15 9.08 8.17
N THR A 48 -5.74 9.57 9.34
CA THR A 48 -4.84 10.73 9.53
C THR A 48 -3.65 10.28 10.36
N GLY A 49 -2.45 10.79 10.11
CA GLY A 49 -1.23 10.31 10.77
C GLY A 49 -0.74 8.98 10.19
N SER A 50 -0.61 7.97 11.04
CA SER A 50 -0.05 6.66 10.66
C SER A 50 -1.14 5.60 10.50
N PHE A 51 -0.94 4.70 9.54
CA PHE A 51 -1.80 3.56 9.31
C PHE A 51 -1.01 2.35 8.84
N GLU A 52 -1.33 1.19 9.38
CA GLU A 52 -0.73 -0.08 9.05
C GLU A 52 -1.86 -1.07 8.77
N ILE A 53 -1.66 -1.94 7.78
CA ILE A 53 -2.56 -3.07 7.58
C ILE A 53 -2.11 -4.26 8.40
N GLU A 54 -3.09 -5.05 8.84
CA GLU A 54 -2.85 -6.42 9.24
C GLU A 54 -2.17 -7.20 8.09
N PRO A 55 -1.34 -8.22 8.40
CA PRO A 55 -0.69 -9.06 7.41
C PRO A 55 -1.69 -9.55 6.36
N LEU A 56 -1.47 -9.15 5.10
CA LEU A 56 -2.38 -9.49 4.02
C LEU A 56 -1.80 -10.62 3.18
N LYS A 57 -2.48 -11.78 3.21
CA LYS A 57 -2.15 -12.92 2.35
C LYS A 57 -2.61 -12.70 0.92
N LEU A 58 -1.68 -12.81 -0.03
CA LEU A 58 -1.97 -12.70 -1.44
C LEU A 58 -2.75 -13.93 -1.94
N PRO A 59 -3.92 -13.75 -2.57
CA PRO A 59 -4.80 -14.87 -2.94
C PRO A 59 -4.34 -15.63 -4.19
N ALA A 60 -3.42 -15.07 -4.99
CA ALA A 60 -2.97 -15.64 -6.25
C ALA A 60 -1.59 -15.11 -6.66
N ASP A 61 -0.99 -15.72 -7.68
CA ASP A 61 0.17 -15.14 -8.34
C ASP A 61 -0.23 -13.96 -9.25
N GLY A 62 0.55 -12.90 -9.22
CA GLY A 62 0.49 -11.81 -10.20
C GLY A 62 0.69 -10.42 -9.61
N ALA A 63 0.31 -9.42 -10.41
CA ALA A 63 0.46 -8.01 -10.06
C ALA A 63 -0.62 -7.53 -9.09
N TYR A 64 -0.17 -6.72 -8.13
CA TYR A 64 -0.99 -6.07 -7.13
C TYR A 64 -0.67 -4.57 -7.08
N THR A 65 -1.63 -3.75 -6.66
CA THR A 65 -1.47 -2.30 -6.60
C THR A 65 -1.82 -1.77 -5.21
N ILE A 66 -0.90 -1.07 -4.57
CA ILE A 66 -1.22 -0.22 -3.40
C ILE A 66 -1.62 1.15 -3.93
N GLN A 67 -2.81 1.59 -3.60
CA GLN A 67 -3.34 2.89 -3.99
C GLN A 67 -3.46 3.79 -2.76
N VAL A 68 -2.90 4.99 -2.81
CA VAL A 68 -3.02 6.01 -1.76
C VAL A 68 -3.58 7.32 -2.34
N THR A 69 -4.64 7.82 -1.72
CA THR A 69 -5.33 9.06 -2.11
C THR A 69 -5.38 10.04 -0.95
N ALA A 70 -4.98 11.30 -1.15
CA ALA A 70 -5.06 12.36 -0.15
C ALA A 70 -6.34 13.19 -0.33
N SER A 71 -6.95 13.63 0.78
CA SER A 71 -8.15 14.48 0.81
C SER A 71 -7.90 15.89 0.28
N THR A 72 -6.65 16.38 0.37
CA THR A 72 -6.21 17.66 -0.20
C THR A 72 -4.79 17.51 -0.76
N GLY A 73 -4.56 18.05 -1.96
CA GLY A 73 -3.23 18.12 -2.59
C GLY A 73 -2.91 17.04 -3.62
N PHE A 74 -2.54 17.48 -4.83
CA PHE A 74 -2.09 16.63 -5.92
C PHE A 74 -0.80 15.88 -5.54
N ALA A 75 -0.87 14.56 -5.42
CA ALA A 75 0.35 13.74 -5.39
C ALA A 75 0.99 13.76 -6.80
N LYS A 76 2.27 14.17 -6.87
CA LYS A 76 3.10 13.97 -8.07
C LYS A 76 3.59 12.53 -8.11
N TYR A 77 3.43 11.90 -9.27
CA TYR A 77 3.84 10.54 -9.61
C TYR A 77 5.32 10.50 -10.03
N SER A 78 6.13 9.58 -9.49
CA SER A 78 7.40 9.11 -10.09
C SER A 78 7.49 7.59 -9.91
N PRO A 79 7.61 6.81 -11.00
CA PRO A 79 7.70 5.36 -10.94
C PRO A 79 9.15 4.90 -10.81
N GLU A 80 9.53 4.33 -9.67
CA GLU A 80 10.84 3.70 -9.55
C GLU A 80 10.90 2.54 -8.53
N ASN A 81 10.10 1.47 -8.68
CA ASN A 81 10.44 0.10 -8.23
C ASN A 81 10.49 -0.21 -6.69
N PRO A 82 9.71 -1.15 -6.12
CA PRO A 82 9.46 -1.13 -4.66
C PRO A 82 9.73 -2.34 -3.80
N ALA A 83 10.51 -3.32 -4.23
CA ALA A 83 10.54 -4.60 -3.52
C ALA A 83 11.04 -4.55 -2.05
N SER A 84 11.50 -3.41 -1.52
CA SER A 84 11.92 -3.29 -0.11
C SER A 84 12.14 -1.86 0.43
N GLU A 85 11.63 -0.81 -0.24
CA GLU A 85 12.02 0.57 0.11
C GLU A 85 10.86 1.44 0.58
N ALA A 86 11.09 2.09 1.72
CA ALA A 86 10.30 3.23 2.17
C ALA A 86 10.43 4.39 1.18
N LYS A 87 9.31 4.87 0.63
CA LYS A 87 9.32 6.01 -0.30
C LYS A 87 8.55 7.18 0.26
N VAL A 88 9.25 8.31 0.31
CA VAL A 88 8.73 9.60 0.74
C VAL A 88 8.13 10.31 -0.47
N TYR A 89 6.81 10.48 -0.49
CA TYR A 89 6.05 11.20 -1.49
C TYR A 89 5.47 12.47 -0.89
N GLY A 90 6.24 13.57 -0.94
CA GLY A 90 5.79 14.84 -0.35
C GLY A 90 5.54 14.72 1.15
N TRP A 91 4.28 14.90 1.58
CA TRP A 91 3.88 14.91 3.00
C TRP A 91 3.72 13.53 3.63
N TYR A 92 3.91 12.43 2.92
CA TYR A 92 3.77 11.09 3.48
C TYR A 92 4.85 10.11 2.99
N GLN A 93 5.06 9.07 3.78
CA GLN A 93 5.97 7.97 3.51
C GLN A 93 5.17 6.66 3.46
N ILE A 94 5.44 5.82 2.47
CA ILE A 94 4.91 4.45 2.38
C ILE A 94 6.08 3.50 2.57
N SER A 95 5.95 2.56 3.50
CA SER A 95 6.86 1.44 3.71
C SER A 95 6.11 0.14 3.41
N MET A 96 6.74 -0.75 2.66
CA MET A 96 6.18 -2.05 2.32
C MET A 96 7.23 -3.14 2.53
N GLU A 97 6.81 -4.24 3.16
CA GLU A 97 7.61 -5.45 3.33
C GLU A 97 6.83 -6.65 2.77
N ILE A 98 7.54 -7.52 2.04
CA ILE A 98 6.99 -8.76 1.49
C ILE A 98 7.71 -9.92 2.17
N GLY A 99 6.95 -10.71 2.94
CA GLY A 99 7.44 -11.92 3.58
C GLY A 99 7.00 -13.17 2.83
N GLU A 100 7.88 -14.16 2.75
CA GLU A 100 7.45 -15.53 2.50
C GLU A 100 6.82 -16.09 3.78
N VAL A 101 5.70 -16.81 3.65
CA VAL A 101 5.16 -17.58 4.79
C VAL A 101 6.23 -18.57 5.20
N GLY A 102 6.84 -18.32 6.35
CA GLY A 102 7.77 -19.26 6.96
C GLY A 102 7.12 -20.63 7.03
N ALA A 103 7.76 -21.59 6.36
CA ALA A 103 7.50 -23.00 6.57
C ALA A 103 7.70 -23.29 8.07
N ASN A 104 6.60 -23.44 8.80
CA ASN A 104 6.57 -24.10 10.09
C ASN A 104 6.05 -25.52 9.89
#